data_AF-A0AAW4PGL2-F1
#
_entry.id   AF-A0AAW4PGL2-F1
#
_cell.length_a   1.000
_cell.length_b   1.000
_cell.length_c   1.000
_cell.angle_alpha   90.00
_cell.angle_beta   90.00
_cell.angle_gamma   90.00
#
_symmetry.space_group_name_H-M   'P 1'
#
loop_
_entity.id
_entity.type
_entity.pdbx_description
1 polymer ?
#
loop_
_entity_poly.entity_id
_entity_poly.type
_entity_poly.pdbx_seq_one_letter_code
_entity_poly.pdbx_strand_id
1 'polypeptide(L)'
;MDPRDFLQNGTVSVSDTYAVCRTDHTHPCAFATIQDETETTVVVEQDTVETVDANEIESGWTRLTFEMDLPFELVGFLAAVTVVTARKPTASAVGGSA
;
A
#
# COMPACT_ATOMS: atom_id res chain seq x y z
N MET A 1 22.24 8.76 -8.33
CA MET A 1 22.23 8.77 -6.86
C MET A 1 21.96 7.36 -6.38
N ASP A 2 22.63 6.87 -5.33
CA ASP A 2 22.35 5.52 -4.82
C ASP A 2 21.12 5.57 -3.90
N PRO A 3 20.03 4.86 -4.20
CA PRO A 3 18.82 4.86 -3.37
C PRO A 3 19.05 4.30 -1.96
N ARG A 4 20.11 3.51 -1.74
CA ARG A 4 20.41 2.92 -0.43
C ARG A 4 20.85 3.97 0.59
N ASP A 5 21.43 5.07 0.15
CA ASP A 5 21.88 6.17 1.02
C ASP A 5 20.69 6.83 1.73
N PHE A 6 19.52 6.88 1.06
CA PHE A 6 18.27 7.39 1.62
C PHE A 6 17.65 6.43 2.63
N LEU A 7 17.77 5.12 2.41
CA LEU A 7 17.25 4.12 3.33
C LEU A 7 18.06 4.04 4.63
N GLN A 8 19.36 4.32 4.58
CA GLN A 8 20.22 4.27 5.78
C GLN A 8 19.94 5.42 6.76
N ASN A 9 19.54 6.58 6.24
CA ASN A 9 19.34 7.80 7.03
C ASN A 9 17.88 8.23 7.14
N GLY A 10 16.98 7.52 6.47
CA GLY A 10 15.56 7.81 6.42
C GLY A 10 14.78 7.17 7.56
N THR A 11 13.66 7.79 7.93
CA THR A 11 12.72 7.21 8.89
C THR A 11 11.61 6.48 8.14
N VAL A 12 11.23 5.30 8.62
CA VAL A 12 10.08 4.55 8.12
C VAL A 12 9.07 4.42 9.25
N SER A 13 7.88 4.94 9.02
CA SER A 13 6.75 4.85 9.95
C SER A 13 5.80 3.74 9.51
N VAL A 14 5.39 2.92 10.46
CA VAL A 14 4.45 1.81 10.27
C VAL A 14 3.12 2.25 10.87
N SER A 15 2.05 2.18 10.08
CA SER A 15 0.71 2.51 10.55
C SER A 15 -0.03 1.30 11.10
N ASP A 16 -1.25 1.56 11.60
CA ASP A 16 -2.28 0.54 11.81
C ASP A 16 -2.67 -0.17 10.50
N THR A 17 -3.55 -1.16 10.62
CA THR A 17 -3.98 -2.02 9.50
C THR A 17 -4.98 -1.34 8.58
N TYR A 18 -4.85 -1.64 7.30
CA TYR A 18 -5.71 -1.19 6.21
C TYR A 18 -6.32 -2.38 5.49
N ALA A 19 -7.38 -2.09 4.74
CA ALA A 19 -7.96 -2.99 3.75
C ALA A 19 -7.87 -2.37 2.36
N VAL A 20 -7.68 -3.23 1.36
CA VAL A 20 -7.76 -2.88 -0.07
C VAL A 20 -9.06 -3.47 -0.59
N CYS A 21 -9.95 -2.60 -1.07
CA CYS A 21 -11.30 -2.98 -1.48
C CYS A 21 -11.49 -2.66 -2.96
N ARG A 22 -11.89 -3.66 -3.74
CA ARG A 22 -12.38 -3.44 -5.11
C ARG A 22 -13.84 -3.01 -5.05
N THR A 23 -14.16 -1.87 -5.65
CA THR A 23 -15.49 -1.25 -5.59
C THR A 23 -15.92 -0.76 -6.98
N ASP A 24 -17.21 -0.46 -7.13
CA ASP A 24 -17.73 0.19 -8.35
C ASP A 24 -17.76 1.73 -8.22
N HIS A 25 -17.36 2.27 -7.06
CA HIS A 25 -17.42 3.69 -6.74
C HIS A 25 -16.36 4.09 -5.71
N THR A 26 -16.07 5.40 -5.64
CA THR A 26 -15.15 5.95 -4.65
C THR A 26 -15.77 5.96 -3.25
N HIS A 27 -14.93 5.95 -2.21
CA HIS A 27 -15.39 6.01 -0.82
C HIS A 27 -14.88 7.29 -0.15
N PRO A 28 -15.74 8.07 0.54
CA PRO A 28 -15.37 9.38 1.09
C PRO A 28 -14.28 9.31 2.16
N CYS A 29 -14.19 8.19 2.89
CA CYS A 29 -13.16 7.96 3.90
C CYS A 29 -11.96 7.15 3.37
N ALA A 30 -11.82 7.00 2.05
CA ALA A 30 -10.69 6.31 1.46
C ALA A 30 -9.39 7.08 1.73
N PHE A 31 -8.38 6.38 2.24
CA PHE A 31 -7.01 6.89 2.31
C PHE A 31 -6.44 7.11 0.91
N ALA A 32 -6.70 6.16 0.01
CA ALA A 32 -6.33 6.27 -1.40
C ALA A 32 -7.46 5.73 -2.27
N THR A 33 -7.64 6.33 -3.44
CA THR A 33 -8.51 5.82 -4.50
C THR A 33 -7.70 5.70 -5.77
N ILE A 34 -7.68 4.50 -6.33
CA ILE A 34 -7.09 4.19 -7.62
C ILE A 34 -8.27 3.91 -8.55
N GLN A 35 -8.38 4.70 -9.60
CA GLN A 35 -9.43 4.54 -10.59
C GLN A 35 -8.77 4.37 -11.96
N ASP A 36 -9.03 3.24 -12.59
CA ASP A 36 -8.69 3.00 -13.99
C ASP A 36 -9.97 2.87 -14.84
N GLU A 37 -9.82 2.50 -16.11
CA GLU A 37 -10.95 2.40 -17.05
C GLU A 37 -11.89 1.23 -16.74
N THR A 38 -11.42 0.24 -15.97
CA THR A 38 -12.07 -1.05 -15.75
C THR A 38 -12.44 -1.30 -14.29
N GLU A 39 -11.74 -0.67 -13.35
CA GLU A 39 -11.81 -0.98 -11.93
C GLU A 39 -11.60 0.26 -11.07
N THR A 40 -12.34 0.33 -9.96
CA THR A 40 -12.05 1.25 -8.86
C THR A 40 -11.57 0.43 -7.66
N THR A 41 -10.43 0.83 -7.11
CA THR A 41 -9.88 0.25 -5.88
C THR A 41 -9.71 1.36 -4.84
N VAL A 42 -10.26 1.14 -3.65
CA VAL A 42 -10.11 2.04 -2.51
C VAL A 42 -9.30 1.38 -1.41
N VAL A 43 -8.42 2.16 -0.78
CA VAL A 43 -7.67 1.74 0.41
C VAL A 43 -8.29 2.45 1.61
N VAL A 44 -8.77 1.71 2.60
CA VAL A 44 -9.42 2.24 3.81
C VAL A 44 -8.76 1.68 5.07
N GLU A 45 -8.91 2.37 6.18
CA GLU A 45 -8.55 1.79 7.49
C GLU A 45 -9.37 0.53 7.75
N GLN A 46 -8.75 -0.47 8.38
CA GLN A 46 -9.39 -1.77 8.62
C GLN A 46 -10.73 -1.64 9.36
N ASP A 47 -10.84 -0.69 10.29
CA ASP A 47 -12.06 -0.44 11.07
C ASP A 47 -13.19 0.21 10.24
N THR A 48 -12.88 0.75 9.06
CA THR A 48 -13.86 1.36 8.14
C THR A 48 -14.32 0.38 7.07
N VAL A 49 -13.77 -0.83 7.01
CA VAL A 49 -14.05 -1.79 5.93
C VAL A 49 -15.52 -2.16 5.82
N GLU A 50 -16.24 -2.25 6.95
CA GLU A 50 -17.67 -2.61 6.98
C GLU A 50 -18.58 -1.54 6.37
N THR A 51 -18.08 -0.31 6.20
CA THR A 51 -18.86 0.77 5.57
C THR A 51 -18.65 0.83 4.05
N VAL A 52 -17.75 0.01 3.50
CA VAL A 52 -17.43 -0.02 2.08
C VAL A 52 -18.28 -1.08 1.39
N ASP A 53 -19.04 -0.67 0.38
CA ASP A 53 -19.72 -1.58 -0.53
C ASP A 53 -18.71 -2.08 -1.58
N ALA A 54 -18.10 -3.24 -1.30
CA ALA A 54 -16.99 -3.79 -2.05
C ALA A 54 -17.31 -5.17 -2.64
N ASN A 55 -16.86 -5.37 -3.88
CA ASN A 55 -16.93 -6.63 -4.60
C ASN A 55 -15.87 -7.63 -4.10
N GLU A 56 -14.73 -7.13 -3.62
CA GLU A 56 -13.63 -7.92 -3.08
C GLU A 56 -12.90 -7.11 -2.00
N ILE A 57 -12.46 -7.77 -0.92
CA ILE A 57 -11.80 -7.13 0.21
C ILE A 57 -10.56 -7.96 0.57
N GLU A 58 -9.40 -7.30 0.54
CA GLU A 58 -8.16 -7.83 1.09
C GLU A 58 -7.82 -7.08 2.38
N SER A 59 -7.74 -7.80 3.50
CA SER A 59 -7.56 -7.22 4.84
C SER A 59 -6.17 -7.47 5.41
N GLY A 60 -5.81 -6.74 6.48
CA GLY A 60 -4.57 -6.95 7.22
C GLY A 60 -3.33 -6.33 6.56
N TRP A 61 -3.52 -5.39 5.65
CA TRP A 61 -2.41 -4.67 5.02
C TRP A 61 -1.80 -3.67 5.99
N THR A 62 -0.47 -3.56 6.01
CA THR A 62 0.25 -2.56 6.81
C THR A 62 0.84 -1.52 5.88
N ARG A 63 0.56 -0.22 6.11
CA ARG A 63 1.14 0.86 5.31
C ARG A 63 2.49 1.27 5.89
N LEU A 64 3.46 1.40 4.98
CA LEU A 64 4.79 1.94 5.25
C LEU A 64 4.88 3.35 4.68
N THR A 65 5.22 4.32 5.52
CA THR A 65 5.47 5.70 5.11
C THR A 65 6.97 5.99 5.22
N PHE A 66 7.57 6.42 4.12
CA PHE A 66 8.98 6.82 4.06
C PHE A 66 9.07 8.33 4.30
N GLU A 67 9.53 8.72 5.49
CA GLU A 67 9.66 10.13 5.90
C GLU A 67 11.04 10.65 5.48
N MET A 68 11.15 11.06 4.21
CA MET A 68 12.38 11.56 3.62
C MET A 68 12.09 12.41 2.38
N ASP A 69 12.96 13.39 2.13
CA ASP A 69 12.92 14.19 0.89
C ASP A 69 13.53 13.38 -0.26
N LEU A 70 12.66 12.80 -1.10
CA LEU A 70 13.09 12.06 -2.28
C LEU A 70 13.18 12.99 -3.49
N PRO A 71 14.36 13.12 -4.14
CA PRO A 71 14.47 13.89 -5.37
C PRO A 71 13.74 13.19 -6.52
N PHE A 72 13.08 13.96 -7.40
CA PHE A 72 12.34 13.42 -8.55
C PHE A 72 13.19 12.59 -9.52
N GLU A 73 14.50 12.86 -9.60
CA GLU A 73 15.43 12.12 -10.46
C GLU A 73 15.86 10.77 -9.86
N LEU A 74 15.38 10.42 -8.66
CA LEU A 74 15.74 9.18 -8.00
C LEU A 74 15.05 7.98 -8.66
N VAL A 75 15.85 7.22 -9.41
CA VAL A 75 15.41 5.96 -10.03
C VAL A 75 15.79 4.77 -9.14
N GLY A 76 14.88 3.80 -9.00
CA GLY A 76 15.16 2.52 -8.34
C GLY A 76 15.00 2.49 -6.82
N PHE A 77 14.42 3.53 -6.22
CA PHE A 77 14.13 3.56 -4.77
C PHE A 77 13.25 2.37 -4.34
N LEU A 78 12.11 2.17 -5.02
CA LEU A 78 11.21 1.04 -4.71
C LEU A 78 11.89 -0.32 -4.90
N ALA A 79 12.77 -0.45 -5.90
CA ALA A 79 13.53 -1.68 -6.10
C ALA A 79 14.52 -1.96 -4.96
N ALA A 80 15.12 -0.91 -4.37
CA ALA A 80 15.97 -1.06 -3.19
C ALA A 80 15.15 -1.46 -1.95
N VAL A 81 13.97 -0.88 -1.76
CA VAL A 81 13.05 -1.22 -0.67
C VAL A 81 12.63 -2.69 -0.75
N THR A 82 12.18 -3.16 -1.92
CA THR A 82 11.68 -4.54 -2.06
C THR A 82 12.76 -5.59 -1.79
N VAL A 83 14.02 -5.34 -2.18
CA VAL A 83 15.14 -6.25 -1.90
C VAL A 83 15.40 -6.40 -0.40
N VAL A 84 15.26 -5.33 0.38
CA VAL A 84 15.46 -5.36 1.84
C VAL A 84 14.33 -6.14 2.51
N THR A 85 13.09 -5.92 2.07
CA THR A 85 11.92 -6.57 2.66
C THR A 85 11.80 -8.04 2.24
N ALA A 86 12.15 -8.42 1.01
CA ALA A 86 12.04 -9.80 0.51
C ALA A 86 12.85 -10.85 1.30
N ARG A 87 13.83 -10.44 2.11
CA ARG A 87 14.54 -11.34 3.03
C ARG A 87 13.70 -11.78 4.25
N LYS A 88 12.52 -11.17 4.47
CA LYS A 88 11.48 -11.60 5.40
C LYS A 88 10.12 -11.55 4.68
N PRO A 89 9.44 -12.68 4.43
CA PRO A 89 8.22 -12.68 3.63
C PRO A 89 7.15 -11.78 4.26
N THR A 90 6.74 -10.74 3.53
CA THR A 90 5.63 -9.84 3.88
C THR A 90 4.76 -9.63 2.64
N ALA A 91 3.89 -10.61 2.40
CA ALA A 91 2.63 -10.55 1.65
C ALA A 91 2.23 -12.00 1.32
N SER A 92 1.11 -12.46 1.88
CA SER A 92 0.42 -13.67 1.42
C SER A 92 -0.96 -13.22 0.96
N ALA A 93 -1.10 -12.92 -0.34
CA ALA A 93 -2.41 -12.84 -0.96
C ALA A 93 -2.98 -14.26 -0.94
N VAL A 94 -3.87 -14.55 0.01
CA VAL A 94 -4.63 -15.80 0.01
C VAL A 94 -5.69 -15.64 -1.08
N GLY A 95 -5.37 -16.14 -2.28
CA GLY A 95 -6.33 -16.20 -3.38
C GLY A 95 -7.55 -17.01 -2.95
N GLY A 96 -8.71 -16.36 -2.95
CA GLY A 96 -10.00 -17.02 -2.78
C GLY A 96 -10.30 -17.88 -3.99
N SER A 97 -10.34 -19.20 -3.79
CA SER A 97 -10.92 -20.13 -4.76
C SER A 97 -12.42 -20.21 -4.49
N ALA A 98 -13.23 -19.86 -5.48
CA ALA A 98 -14.64 -20.27 -5.59
C ALA A 98 -14.76 -21.33 -6.68
#